data_AF-A0A8T7BXY9-F1
#
_entry.id   AF-A0A8T7BXY9-F1
#
_cell.length_a   1.000
_cell.length_b   1.000
_cell.length_c   1.000
_cell.angle_alpha   90.00
_cell.angle_beta   90.00
_cell.angle_gamma   90.00
#
_symmetry.space_group_name_H-M   'P 1'
#
loop_
_entity.id
_entity.type
_entity.pdbx_description
1 polymer ?
#
loop_
_entity_poly.entity_id
_entity_poly.type
_entity_poly.pdbx_seq_one_letter_code
_entity_poly.pdbx_strand_id
1 'polypeptide(L)' 'MNLRQFNQIKHDYNRIPLVREVLADIDTPLSTYLKLANEPYSYLFESVQGGEKWGRYS' A
#
# COMPACT_ATOMS: atom_id res chain seq x y z
N MET A 1 -9.60 -9.01 4.43
CA MET A 1 -10.83 -8.92 5.25
C MET A 1 -12.03 -9.38 4.43
N ASN A 2 -12.89 -10.23 4.99
CA ASN A 2 -14.12 -10.67 4.32
C ASN A 2 -15.35 -9.85 4.76
N LEU A 3 -16.48 -10.02 4.05
CA LEU A 3 -17.70 -9.25 4.28
C LEU A 3 -18.29 -9.43 5.70
N ARG A 4 -18.13 -10.62 6.29
CA ARG A 4 -18.62 -10.87 7.65
C ARG A 4 -17.81 -10.09 8.68
N GLN A 5 -16.49 -10.16 8.58
CA GLN A 5 -15.56 -9.41 9.45
C GLN A 5 -15.79 -7.90 9.34
N PHE A 6 -15.97 -7.39 8.11
CA PHE A 6 -16.26 -5.97 7.91
C PHE A 6 -17.56 -5.54 8.61
N ASN A 7 -18.64 -6.30 8.43
CA ASN A 7 -19.94 -5.95 9.03
C ASN A 7 -19.94 -6.01 10.57
N GLN A 8 -19.04 -6.79 11.17
CA GLN A 8 -18.90 -6.84 12.63
C GLN A 8 -18.29 -5.56 13.19
N ILE A 9 -17.29 -4.99 12.52
CA ILE A 9 -16.53 -3.83 13.04
C ILE A 9 -17.01 -2.48 12.47
N LYS A 10 -17.91 -2.46 11.48
CA LYS A 10 -18.33 -1.23 10.78
C LYS A 10 -18.98 -0.16 11.66
N HIS A 11 -19.54 -0.55 12.81
CA HIS A 11 -20.19 0.38 13.72
C HIS A 11 -19.21 1.04 14.70
N ASP A 12 -18.04 0.45 14.89
CA ASP A 12 -17.05 0.90 15.89
C ASP A 12 -15.98 1.82 15.28
N TYR A 13 -15.85 1.85 13.95
CA TYR A 13 -14.80 2.59 13.26
C TYR A 13 -15.32 3.42 12.08
N ASN A 14 -14.86 4.67 12.00
CA ASN A 14 -15.21 5.58 10.89
C ASN A 14 -14.42 5.30 9.60
N ARG A 15 -13.29 4.58 9.67
CA ARG A 15 -12.45 4.19 8.52
C ARG A 15 -11.96 2.78 8.71
N ILE A 16 -12.16 1.93 7.72
CA ILE A 16 -11.83 0.50 7.77
C ILE A 16 -11.07 0.15 6.49
N PRO A 17 -9.77 -0.15 6.56
CA PRO A 17 -8.96 -0.44 5.37
C PRO A 17 -9.30 -1.83 4.82
N LEU A 18 -9.62 -1.91 3.53
CA LEU A 18 -9.78 -3.16 2.80
C LEU A 18 -8.49 -3.45 2.03
N VAL A 19 -7.71 -4.39 2.55
CA VAL A 19 -6.40 -4.76 1.98
C VAL A 19 -6.45 -6.13 1.31
N ARG A 20 -5.62 -6.28 0.27
CA ARG A 20 -5.28 -7.54 -0.38
C ARG A 20 -3.78 -7.57 -0.63
N GLU A 21 -3.15 -8.70 -0.35
CA GLU A 21 -1.77 -8.97 -0.70
C GLU A 21 -1.70 -9.63 -2.08
N VAL A 22 -0.71 -9.22 -2.88
CA VAL A 22 -0.45 -9.74 -4.22
C VAL A 22 1.05 -10.00 -4.36
N LEU A 23 1.41 -10.97 -5.21
CA LEU A 23 2.81 -11.20 -5.57
C LEU A 23 3.28 -10.08 -6.51
N ALA A 24 4.42 -9.48 -6.18
CA ALA A 24 5.01 -8.37 -6.92
C ALA A 24 6.53 -8.51 -7.02
N ASP A 25 7.04 -9.74 -7.00
CA ASP A 25 8.47 -10.05 -6.90
C ASP A 25 9.30 -9.50 -8.07
N ILE A 26 8.66 -9.16 -9.19
CA ILE A 26 9.27 -8.58 -10.40
C ILE A 26 9.05 -7.07 -10.51
N ASP A 27 8.40 -6.46 -9.52
CA ASP A 27 8.12 -5.04 -9.47
C ASP A 27 8.98 -4.35 -8.40
N THR A 28 9.48 -3.18 -8.75
CA THR A 28 10.05 -2.24 -7.79
C THR A 28 8.96 -1.27 -7.34
N PRO A 29 9.17 -0.50 -6.25
CA PRO A 29 8.22 0.54 -5.86
C PRO A 29 7.94 1.54 -6.99
N LEU A 30 8.98 1.94 -7.74
CA LEU A 30 8.83 2.82 -8.90
C LEU A 30 8.00 2.18 -10.02
N SER A 31 8.28 0.93 -10.40
CA SER A 31 7.48 0.27 -11.45
C SER A 31 6.03 0.07 -11.00
N THR A 32 5.80 -0.20 -9.71
CA THR A 32 4.46 -0.30 -9.12
C THR A 32 3.72 1.03 -9.19
N TYR A 33 4.37 2.13 -8.81
CA TYR A 33 3.79 3.47 -8.91
C TYR A 33 3.42 3.82 -10.35
N LEU A 34 4.30 3.54 -11.31
CA LEU A 34 4.04 3.79 -12.72
C LEU A 34 2.81 3.00 -13.23
N LYS A 35 2.60 1.77 -12.73
CA LYS A 35 1.46 0.93 -13.10
C LYS A 35 0.15 1.36 -12.44
N LEU A 36 0.18 1.88 -11.22
CA LEU A 36 -1.04 2.08 -10.40
C LEU A 36 -1.48 3.53 -10.25
N ALA A 37 -0.55 4.49 -10.29
CA ALA A 37 -0.81 5.82 -9.76
C ALA A 37 -0.16 6.97 -10.55
N ASN A 38 0.38 6.76 -11.75
CA ASN A 38 1.09 7.81 -12.52
C ASN A 38 0.19 8.90 -13.14
N GLU A 39 -0.59 9.59 -12.30
CA GLU A 39 -1.59 10.60 -12.66
C GLU A 39 -1.53 11.78 -11.67
N PRO A 40 -2.16 12.94 -11.96
CA PRO A 40 -2.17 14.08 -11.04
C PRO A 40 -2.65 13.70 -9.63
N TYR A 41 -2.04 14.33 -8.63
CA TYR A 41 -2.32 14.14 -7.19
C TYR A 41 -1.99 12.76 -6.62
N SER A 42 -1.14 11.99 -7.29
CA SER A 42 -0.51 10.82 -6.71
C SER A 42 0.88 11.13 -6.15
N TYR A 43 1.41 10.18 -5.39
CA TYR A 43 2.70 10.30 -4.73
C TYR A 43 3.37 8.93 -4.60
N LEU A 44 4.69 8.93 -4.67
CA LEU A 44 5.56 7.82 -4.29
C LEU A 44 6.45 8.31 -3.15
N PHE A 45 6.38 7.64 -2.01
CA PHE A 45 7.33 7.82 -0.94
C PHE A 45 8.33 6.66 -0.98
N GLU A 46 9.61 6.93 -0.80
CA GLU A 46 10.62 5.89 -0.65
C GLU A 46 11.52 6.25 0.52
N SER A 47 11.97 5.24 1.25
CA SER A 47 12.79 5.43 2.44
C SER A 47 14.14 4.75 2.29
N VAL A 48 15.20 5.44 2.70
CA VAL A 48 16.54 4.89 2.81
C VAL A 48 17.01 5.04 4.24
N GLN A 49 17.33 3.93 4.88
CA GLN A 49 17.89 3.88 6.22
C GLN A 49 19.41 4.03 6.15
N GLY A 50 19.93 5.07 6.80
CA GLY A 50 21.38 5.33 6.91
C GLY A 50 22.07 5.66 5.58
N GLY A 51 21.31 6.01 4.53
CA GLY A 51 21.84 6.37 3.21
C GLY A 51 22.17 5.19 2.29
N GLU A 52 22.12 3.95 2.77
CA GLU A 52 22.57 2.78 1.99
C GLU A 52 21.54 1.64 1.92
N LYS A 53 20.72 1.46 2.95
CA LYS A 53 19.73 0.37 2.99
C LYS A 53 18.35 0.89 2.63
N TRP A 54 17.73 0.28 1.63
CA TRP A 54 16.33 0.55 1.32
C TRP A 54 15.44 0.11 2.48
N GLY A 55 14.49 0.96 2.85
CA GLY A 55 13.51 0.63 3.87
C GLY A 55 12.65 -0.56 3.44
N ARG A 56 12.03 -1.24 4.40
CA ARG A 56 11.14 -2.37 4.12
C ARG A 56 9.88 -1.95 3.35
N TYR A 57 9.51 -0.69 3.43
CA TYR A 57 8.33 -0.11 2.82
C TYR A 57 8.73 1.14 2.02
N SER A 58 8.14 1.25 0.84
CA SER A 58 8.04 2.47 0.05
C SER A 58 6.59 2.92 0.10
#